data_AF-A0A971XJW2-F1
#
_entry.id   AF-A0A971XJW2-F1
#
_cell.length_a   1.000
_cell.length_b   1.000
_cell.length_c   1.000
_cell.angle_alpha   90.00
_cell.angle_beta   90.00
_cell.angle_gamma   90.00
#
_symmetry.space_group_name_H-M   'P 1'
#
loop_
_entity.id
_entity.type
_entity.pdbx_description
1 polymer ?
#
loop_
_entity_poly.entity_id
_entity_poly.type
_entity_poly.pdbx_seq_one_letter_code
_entity_poly.pdbx_strand_id
1 'polypeptide(L)'
;MKRIINICMIVVSLGVFITSCDLDAPSKSAAEGSVVLSIEALAEGAVMGIHQSFGETNSYRGRFLPYYGINSDVEWINGINPTQLNDGGKYEISTYATTPGNTQMNTDNNAWAKFYEGIERANKAIEGLRDFGDVEENPRMAQLLGEALTLRAVIYLDLVKAWGDVPARFEPITTETLYLPRSDRDVIYKQLLADLDEAEELVAWPNETAITSSTERVNKAFVKGLMARTALYAGGFSQRADGVRRSNDPELSVDKMYALAKEKTIEVIQQGTNTLGSFEQNFRLLCEDNVSAGKESLWEIPFSAGRGRVLFTL
;
A
#
# COMPACT_ATOMS: atom_id res chain seq x y z
N MET A 1 10.41 -60.01 -51.74
CA MET A 1 11.19 -59.03 -50.95
C MET A 1 10.87 -57.57 -51.29
N LYS A 2 10.84 -57.15 -52.57
CA LYS A 2 10.55 -55.74 -52.95
C LYS A 2 9.17 -55.20 -52.50
N ARG A 3 8.13 -56.05 -52.45
CA ARG A 3 6.79 -55.65 -51.96
C ARG A 3 6.69 -55.45 -50.44
N ILE A 4 7.52 -56.13 -49.65
CA ILE A 4 7.52 -55.98 -48.18
C ILE A 4 8.25 -54.69 -47.78
N ILE A 5 9.35 -54.36 -48.47
CA ILE A 5 10.11 -53.12 -48.26
C ILE A 5 9.24 -51.87 -48.57
N ASN A 6 8.43 -51.92 -49.62
CA ASN A 6 7.54 -50.81 -49.96
C ASN A 6 6.40 -50.63 -48.95
N ILE A 7 5.89 -51.71 -48.34
CA ILE A 7 4.87 -51.64 -47.29
C ILE A 7 5.49 -51.10 -46.00
N CYS A 8 6.72 -51.50 -45.65
CA CYS A 8 7.43 -50.94 -44.49
C CYS A 8 7.76 -49.44 -44.66
N MET A 9 8.12 -48.97 -45.86
CA MET A 9 8.36 -47.54 -46.10
C MET A 9 7.08 -46.69 -46.05
N ILE A 10 5.92 -47.24 -46.42
CA ILE A 10 4.63 -46.54 -46.32
C ILE A 10 4.17 -46.44 -44.86
N VAL A 11 4.43 -47.46 -44.04
CA VAL A 11 4.09 -47.43 -42.60
C VAL A 11 5.03 -46.50 -41.81
N VAL A 12 6.31 -46.41 -42.19
CA VAL A 12 7.28 -45.47 -41.57
C VAL A 12 7.01 -44.01 -41.98
N SER A 13 6.51 -43.75 -43.19
CA SER A 13 6.14 -42.39 -43.63
C SER A 13 4.81 -41.90 -43.06
N LEU A 14 3.90 -42.81 -42.66
CA LEU A 14 2.67 -42.45 -41.95
C LEU A 14 2.89 -42.16 -40.45
N GLY A 15 4.04 -42.55 -39.89
CA GLY A 15 4.39 -42.33 -38.47
C GLY A 15 5.02 -40.97 -38.15
N VAL A 16 5.33 -40.14 -39.15
CA VAL A 16 6.07 -38.87 -38.98
C VAL A 16 5.15 -37.63 -38.91
N PHE A 17 3.83 -37.80 -39.06
CA PHE A 17 2.87 -36.69 -39.00
C PHE A 17 2.08 -36.59 -37.69
N ILE A 18 2.57 -37.19 -36.60
CA ILE A 18 2.12 -36.78 -35.27
C ILE A 18 2.96 -35.56 -34.89
N THR A 19 2.62 -34.43 -35.50
CA THR A 19 3.06 -33.14 -34.98
C THR A 19 2.50 -33.06 -33.57
N SER A 20 3.42 -33.05 -32.60
CA SER A 20 3.15 -32.70 -31.22
C SER A 20 2.32 -31.42 -31.24
N CYS A 21 1.04 -31.50 -30.87
CA CYS A 21 0.31 -30.32 -30.43
C CYS A 21 1.17 -29.71 -29.34
N ASP A 22 1.70 -28.51 -29.60
CA ASP A 22 2.33 -27.71 -28.58
C ASP A 22 1.27 -27.49 -27.50
N LEU A 23 1.47 -28.12 -26.35
CA LEU A 23 0.53 -28.17 -25.24
C LEU A 23 0.80 -26.99 -24.30
N ASP A 24 1.10 -25.83 -24.86
CA ASP A 24 1.06 -24.54 -24.17
C ASP A 24 -0.41 -24.13 -24.04
N ALA A 25 -1.17 -24.93 -23.29
CA ALA A 25 -2.44 -24.47 -22.74
C ALA A 25 -2.07 -23.63 -21.51
N PRO A 26 -2.32 -22.30 -21.50
CA PRO A 26 -2.11 -21.52 -20.30
C PRO A 26 -2.89 -22.15 -19.15
N SER A 27 -2.30 -22.18 -17.96
CA SER A 27 -2.93 -22.83 -16.81
C SER A 27 -4.26 -22.14 -16.53
N LYS A 28 -5.37 -22.83 -16.80
CA LYS A 28 -6.75 -22.30 -16.57
C LYS A 28 -7.01 -21.88 -15.12
N SER A 29 -6.16 -22.30 -14.18
CA SER A 29 -6.27 -22.00 -12.75
C SER A 29 -5.57 -20.71 -12.32
N ALA A 30 -4.65 -20.16 -13.13
CA ALA A 30 -4.10 -18.83 -12.90
C ALA A 30 -4.77 -17.89 -13.89
N ALA A 31 -5.67 -17.03 -13.41
CA ALA A 31 -6.12 -15.92 -14.24
C ALA A 31 -4.89 -15.07 -14.57
N GLU A 32 -4.56 -14.94 -15.85
CA GLU A 32 -3.44 -14.09 -16.27
C GLU A 32 -3.73 -12.64 -15.84
N GLY A 33 -2.68 -11.90 -15.47
CA GLY A 33 -2.81 -10.51 -15.03
C GLY A 33 -3.57 -9.65 -16.04
N SER A 34 -3.39 -9.94 -17.33
CA SER A 34 -4.13 -9.34 -18.45
C SER A 34 -5.64 -9.51 -18.36
N VAL A 35 -6.14 -10.66 -17.91
CA VAL A 35 -7.57 -10.94 -17.76
C VAL A 35 -8.11 -10.34 -16.45
N VAL A 36 -7.32 -10.40 -15.37
CA VAL A 36 -7.74 -9.86 -14.07
C VAL A 36 -7.84 -8.33 -14.11
N LEU A 37 -6.89 -7.66 -14.73
CA LEU A 37 -6.76 -6.20 -14.66
C LEU A 37 -7.39 -5.47 -15.86
N SER A 38 -8.03 -6.18 -16.79
CA SER A 38 -8.88 -5.60 -17.85
C SER A 38 -10.38 -5.63 -17.53
N ILE A 39 -10.79 -6.33 -16.47
CA ILE A 39 -12.20 -6.45 -16.06
C ILE A 39 -12.39 -5.70 -14.75
N GLU A 40 -13.22 -4.66 -14.74
CA GLU A 40 -13.41 -3.74 -13.59
C GLU A 40 -13.63 -4.46 -12.25
N ALA A 41 -14.51 -5.46 -12.20
CA ALA A 41 -14.81 -6.18 -10.97
C ALA A 41 -13.62 -7.01 -10.45
N LEU A 42 -12.82 -7.57 -11.36
CA LEU A 42 -11.63 -8.34 -10.99
C LEU A 42 -10.46 -7.40 -10.61
N ALA A 43 -10.32 -6.28 -11.32
CA ALA A 43 -9.36 -5.25 -11.00
C ALA A 43 -9.64 -4.60 -9.64
N GLU A 44 -10.91 -4.32 -9.34
CA GLU A 44 -11.33 -3.89 -8.00
C GLU A 44 -10.98 -4.93 -6.95
N GLY A 45 -11.22 -6.23 -7.22
CA GLY A 45 -10.77 -7.31 -6.35
C GLY A 45 -9.25 -7.31 -6.10
N ALA A 46 -8.45 -7.04 -7.13
CA ALA A 46 -6.99 -6.95 -7.01
C ALA A 46 -6.56 -5.76 -6.13
N VAL A 47 -7.16 -4.58 -6.32
CA VAL A 47 -6.92 -3.39 -5.48
C VAL A 47 -7.39 -3.61 -4.04
N MET A 48 -8.55 -4.23 -3.84
CA MET A 48 -9.01 -4.63 -2.50
C MET A 48 -8.07 -5.66 -1.85
N GLY A 49 -7.35 -6.46 -2.63
CA GLY A 49 -6.27 -7.33 -2.15
C GLY A 49 -5.14 -6.58 -1.45
N ILE A 50 -4.88 -5.31 -1.80
CA ILE A 50 -3.89 -4.47 -1.12
C ILE A 50 -4.35 -4.21 0.33
N HIS A 51 -5.64 -3.94 0.54
CA HIS A 51 -6.23 -3.69 1.86
C HIS A 51 -6.08 -4.89 2.82
N GLN A 52 -6.00 -6.12 2.30
CA GLN A 52 -5.76 -7.31 3.12
C GLN A 52 -4.50 -7.15 3.98
N SER A 53 -3.43 -6.58 3.42
CA SER A 53 -2.17 -6.37 4.15
C SER A 53 -2.34 -5.51 5.40
N PHE A 54 -3.29 -4.56 5.42
CA PHE A 54 -3.61 -3.76 6.59
C PHE A 54 -4.37 -4.57 7.65
N GLY A 55 -5.31 -5.42 7.19
CA GLY A 55 -6.19 -6.24 8.02
C GLY A 55 -5.52 -7.40 8.77
N GLU A 56 -4.33 -7.82 8.33
CA GLU A 56 -3.60 -8.94 8.93
C GLU A 56 -3.25 -8.70 10.41
N THR A 57 -3.37 -9.75 11.23
CA THR A 57 -3.19 -9.66 12.69
C THR A 57 -1.82 -9.08 13.06
N ASN A 58 -0.77 -9.51 12.38
CA ASN A 58 0.60 -9.10 12.65
C ASN A 58 1.05 -7.87 11.84
N SER A 59 0.13 -7.18 11.17
CA SER A 59 0.36 -5.94 10.41
C SER A 59 -0.09 -4.71 11.20
N TYR A 60 -0.86 -3.79 10.58
CA TYR A 60 -1.35 -2.54 11.19
C TYR A 60 -2.05 -2.79 12.51
N ARG A 61 -3.10 -3.61 12.47
CA ARG A 61 -4.04 -3.82 13.57
C ARG A 61 -3.38 -4.27 14.88
N GLY A 62 -2.72 -5.43 14.85
CA GLY A 62 -2.28 -6.10 16.06
C GLY A 62 -0.81 -5.86 16.39
N ARG A 63 -0.09 -5.12 15.53
CA ARG A 63 1.37 -5.00 15.63
C ARG A 63 1.88 -3.59 15.45
N PHE A 64 1.62 -2.94 14.32
CA PHE A 64 2.19 -1.61 14.05
C PHE A 64 1.52 -0.55 14.92
N LEU A 65 0.22 -0.34 14.77
CA LEU A 65 -0.51 0.75 15.43
C LEU A 65 -0.50 0.68 16.97
N PRO A 66 -0.58 -0.49 17.63
CA PRO A 66 -0.61 -0.53 19.10
C PRO A 66 0.77 -0.44 19.75
N TYR A 67 1.86 -0.66 19.01
CA TYR A 67 3.19 -0.83 19.61
C TYR A 67 4.28 0.09 19.05
N TYR A 68 4.20 0.51 17.78
CA TYR A 68 5.23 1.35 17.15
C TYR A 68 4.94 2.82 17.42
N GLY A 69 5.93 3.54 17.92
CA GLY A 69 5.85 4.99 18.15
C GLY A 69 5.01 5.41 19.36
N ILE A 70 4.62 4.47 20.23
CA ILE A 70 3.99 4.79 21.52
C ILE A 70 5.06 5.14 22.57
N ASN A 71 4.63 5.39 23.82
CA ASN A 71 5.50 5.89 24.90
C ASN A 71 6.07 7.27 24.58
N SER A 72 5.19 8.16 24.16
CA SER A 72 5.47 9.58 24.04
C SER A 72 5.33 10.32 25.40
N ASP A 73 5.33 11.65 25.37
CA ASP A 73 5.08 12.50 26.53
C ASP A 73 3.59 12.56 26.95
N VAL A 74 2.66 12.06 26.13
CA VAL A 74 1.21 12.08 26.43
C VAL A 74 0.61 10.71 26.74
N GLU A 75 1.33 9.62 26.45
CA GLU A 75 0.90 8.27 26.80
C GLU A 75 2.08 7.37 27.17
N TRP A 76 1.84 6.42 28.07
CA TRP A 76 2.80 5.39 28.41
C TRP A 76 2.11 4.04 28.57
N ILE A 77 2.77 2.95 28.16
CA ILE A 77 2.29 1.59 28.30
C ILE A 77 2.36 1.16 29.78
N ASN A 78 1.22 1.20 30.45
CA ASN A 78 1.10 0.93 31.88
C ASN A 78 1.23 -0.58 32.21
N GLY A 79 1.82 -0.89 33.38
CA GLY A 79 1.68 -2.20 34.03
C GLY A 79 2.80 -3.20 33.79
N ILE A 80 4.02 -2.75 33.48
CA ILE A 80 5.05 -3.66 32.98
C ILE A 80 6.34 -3.56 33.79
N ASN A 81 6.54 -4.52 34.69
CA ASN A 81 7.87 -4.84 35.18
C ASN A 81 8.57 -5.70 34.10
N PRO A 82 9.67 -5.22 33.47
CA PRO A 82 10.36 -5.95 32.40
C PRO A 82 10.81 -7.36 32.82
N THR A 83 11.07 -7.57 34.11
CA THR A 83 11.49 -8.86 34.67
C THR A 83 10.35 -9.87 34.82
N GLN A 84 9.10 -9.45 34.64
CA GLN A 84 7.90 -10.28 34.82
C GLN A 84 7.16 -10.56 33.49
N LEU A 85 7.69 -10.13 32.35
CA LEU A 85 7.05 -10.33 31.06
C LEU A 85 7.47 -11.64 30.39
N ASN A 86 6.46 -12.49 30.15
CA ASN A 86 6.48 -13.46 29.06
C ASN A 86 5.59 -12.96 27.92
N ASP A 87 5.83 -11.73 27.44
CA ASP A 87 5.04 -11.09 26.38
C ASP A 87 5.61 -11.32 24.98
N GLY A 88 6.73 -12.05 24.91
CA GLY A 88 7.45 -12.34 23.69
C GLY A 88 8.11 -11.11 23.07
N GLY A 89 8.53 -10.10 23.84
CA GLY A 89 9.27 -8.94 23.32
C GLY A 89 8.40 -7.82 22.73
N LYS A 90 7.10 -7.78 23.06
CA LYS A 90 6.19 -6.71 22.61
C LYS A 90 6.54 -5.38 23.27
N TYR A 91 6.84 -5.40 24.56
CA TYR A 91 7.20 -4.22 25.32
C TYR A 91 8.43 -3.49 24.79
N GLU A 92 9.43 -4.24 24.31
CA GLU A 92 10.66 -3.68 23.74
C GLU A 92 10.39 -2.82 22.49
N ILE A 93 9.34 -3.14 21.73
CA ILE A 93 8.94 -2.39 20.53
C ILE A 93 8.33 -1.04 20.92
N SER A 94 7.61 -1.02 22.04
CA SER A 94 6.96 0.19 22.54
C SER A 94 7.89 1.12 23.31
N THR A 95 8.96 0.60 23.93
CA THR A 95 9.84 1.36 24.83
C THR A 95 11.14 1.83 24.18
N TYR A 96 11.25 1.77 22.85
CA TYR A 96 12.48 2.11 22.13
C TYR A 96 13.71 1.29 22.58
N ALA A 97 13.48 0.07 23.08
CA ALA A 97 14.49 -0.83 23.61
C ALA A 97 14.64 -2.11 22.77
N THR A 98 14.20 -2.06 21.50
CA THR A 98 14.17 -3.22 20.62
C THR A 98 15.58 -3.66 20.22
N THR A 99 15.82 -4.97 20.27
CA THR A 99 17.10 -5.56 19.85
C THR A 99 16.95 -6.30 18.51
N PRO A 100 18.05 -6.55 17.78
CA PRO A 100 18.00 -7.39 16.57
C PRO A 100 17.45 -8.80 16.80
N GLY A 101 17.45 -9.30 18.05
CA GLY A 101 16.91 -10.61 18.43
C GLY A 101 15.44 -10.60 18.78
N ASN A 102 14.75 -9.45 18.69
CA ASN A 102 13.36 -9.34 19.09
C ASN A 102 12.47 -10.33 18.31
N THR A 103 11.79 -11.22 19.04
CA THR A 103 11.06 -12.35 18.43
C THR A 103 9.79 -11.93 17.70
N GLN A 104 9.38 -10.67 17.82
CA GLN A 104 8.21 -10.13 17.15
C GLN A 104 8.57 -9.45 15.84
N MET A 105 9.80 -8.96 15.73
CA MET A 105 10.39 -8.48 14.49
C MET A 105 11.00 -9.61 13.66
N ASN A 106 11.20 -10.80 14.22
CA ASN A 106 11.83 -11.93 13.53
C ASN A 106 10.84 -13.06 13.25
N THR A 107 9.68 -12.74 12.68
CA THR A 107 8.74 -13.72 12.12
C THR A 107 8.54 -13.46 10.63
N ASP A 108 8.13 -14.50 9.89
CA ASP A 108 7.82 -14.44 8.46
C ASP A 108 6.58 -13.60 8.12
N ASN A 109 5.78 -13.26 9.13
CA ASN A 109 4.51 -12.54 9.00
C ASN A 109 4.43 -11.27 9.85
N ASN A 110 5.56 -10.73 10.30
CA ASN A 110 5.62 -9.48 11.08
C ASN A 110 5.13 -8.26 10.25
N ALA A 111 5.09 -7.09 10.90
CA ALA A 111 4.65 -5.85 10.23
C ALA A 111 5.50 -5.51 8.99
N TRP A 112 6.82 -5.68 9.06
CA TRP A 112 7.72 -5.48 7.92
C TRP A 112 7.33 -6.34 6.71
N ALA A 113 7.18 -7.65 6.91
CA ALA A 113 6.82 -8.60 5.88
C ALA A 113 5.45 -8.28 5.29
N LYS A 114 4.47 -7.91 6.14
CA LYS A 114 3.13 -7.53 5.68
C LYS A 114 3.09 -6.21 4.93
N PHE A 115 3.96 -5.26 5.27
CA PHE A 115 4.09 -4.01 4.51
C PHE A 115 4.67 -4.28 3.13
N TYR A 116 5.75 -5.06 3.02
CA TYR A 116 6.29 -5.46 1.72
C TYR A 116 5.33 -6.34 0.90
N GLU A 117 4.54 -7.19 1.54
CA GLU A 117 3.47 -7.95 0.89
C GLU A 117 2.41 -7.00 0.29
N GLY A 118 2.02 -5.95 1.01
CA GLY A 118 1.11 -4.92 0.52
C GLY A 118 1.70 -4.09 -0.62
N ILE A 119 2.97 -3.70 -0.51
CA ILE A 119 3.71 -2.99 -1.57
C ILE A 119 3.76 -3.82 -2.86
N GLU A 120 4.08 -5.11 -2.76
CA GLU A 120 4.14 -6.00 -3.92
C GLU A 120 2.77 -6.17 -4.59
N ARG A 121 1.69 -6.28 -3.80
CA ARG A 121 0.32 -6.29 -4.35
C ARG A 121 0.00 -4.99 -5.07
N ALA A 122 0.41 -3.84 -4.52
CA ALA A 122 0.20 -2.55 -5.15
C ALA A 122 1.01 -2.43 -6.44
N ASN A 123 2.28 -2.83 -6.47
CA ASN A 123 3.11 -2.80 -7.67
C ASN A 123 2.48 -3.61 -8.81
N LYS A 124 2.01 -4.83 -8.52
CA LYS A 124 1.31 -5.67 -9.50
C LYS A 124 0.00 -5.07 -10.00
N ALA A 125 -0.77 -4.47 -9.11
CA ALA A 125 -2.01 -3.80 -9.48
C ALA A 125 -1.73 -2.57 -10.37
N ILE A 126 -0.75 -1.76 -10.02
CA ILE A 126 -0.35 -0.56 -10.78
C ILE A 126 0.16 -0.95 -12.17
N GLU A 127 1.07 -1.90 -12.26
CA GLU A 127 1.62 -2.39 -13.54
C GLU A 127 0.48 -2.86 -14.46
N GLY A 128 -0.35 -3.79 -14.00
CA GLY A 128 -1.37 -4.33 -14.88
C GLY A 128 -2.58 -3.41 -15.10
N LEU A 129 -2.89 -2.45 -14.22
CA LEU A 129 -3.88 -1.40 -14.50
C LEU A 129 -3.38 -0.47 -15.61
N ARG A 130 -2.08 -0.14 -15.62
CA ARG A 130 -1.47 0.64 -16.70
C ARG A 130 -1.48 -0.13 -18.03
N ASP A 131 -1.15 -1.41 -17.99
CA ASP A 131 -1.05 -2.23 -19.20
C ASP A 131 -2.40 -2.66 -19.78
N PHE A 132 -3.39 -2.93 -18.93
CA PHE A 132 -4.63 -3.61 -19.33
C PHE A 132 -5.91 -2.90 -18.91
N GLY A 133 -5.82 -1.86 -18.07
CA GLY A 133 -6.98 -1.23 -17.46
C GLY A 133 -7.70 -0.18 -18.31
N ASP A 134 -7.10 0.25 -19.42
CA ASP A 134 -7.65 1.33 -20.27
C ASP A 134 -8.03 2.58 -19.46
N VAL A 135 -7.13 2.99 -18.57
CA VAL A 135 -7.40 4.02 -17.55
C VAL A 135 -7.70 5.40 -18.14
N GLU A 136 -7.30 5.66 -19.38
CA GLU A 136 -7.58 6.94 -20.06
C GLU A 136 -9.05 7.06 -20.46
N GLU A 137 -9.67 5.97 -20.89
CA GLU A 137 -11.06 5.93 -21.38
C GLU A 137 -12.04 5.35 -20.36
N ASN A 138 -11.54 4.75 -19.27
CA ASN A 138 -12.35 4.16 -18.21
C ASN A 138 -12.11 4.83 -16.84
N PRO A 139 -12.99 5.77 -16.42
CA PRO A 139 -12.88 6.45 -15.12
C PRO A 139 -12.91 5.52 -13.91
N ARG A 140 -13.55 4.35 -14.01
CA ARG A 140 -13.57 3.36 -12.93
C ARG A 140 -12.19 2.72 -12.76
N MET A 141 -11.51 2.42 -13.87
CA MET A 141 -10.17 1.85 -13.86
C MET A 141 -9.12 2.91 -13.47
N ALA A 142 -9.30 4.15 -13.92
CA ALA A 142 -8.51 5.30 -13.45
C ALA A 142 -8.58 5.44 -11.92
N GLN A 143 -9.80 5.46 -11.38
CA GLN A 143 -10.02 5.51 -9.93
C GLN A 143 -9.24 4.40 -9.22
N LEU A 144 -9.32 3.14 -9.70
CA LEU A 144 -8.60 2.00 -9.13
C LEU A 144 -7.07 2.15 -9.16
N LEU A 145 -6.51 2.69 -10.25
CA LEU A 145 -5.09 2.99 -10.35
C LEU A 145 -4.68 4.04 -9.30
N GLY A 146 -5.47 5.10 -9.16
CA GLY A 146 -5.26 6.12 -8.14
C GLY A 146 -5.36 5.57 -6.71
N GLU A 147 -6.28 4.63 -6.43
CA GLU A 147 -6.33 3.95 -5.13
C GLU A 147 -5.06 3.12 -4.89
N ALA A 148 -4.59 2.35 -5.88
CA ALA A 148 -3.41 1.50 -5.74
C ALA A 148 -2.12 2.32 -5.48
N LEU A 149 -1.93 3.42 -6.21
CA LEU A 149 -0.84 4.38 -5.99
C LEU A 149 -0.88 4.97 -4.58
N THR A 150 -2.06 5.40 -4.14
CA THR A 150 -2.26 5.99 -2.80
C THR A 150 -2.00 4.98 -1.70
N LEU A 151 -2.49 3.74 -1.82
CA LEU A 151 -2.28 2.70 -0.83
C LEU A 151 -0.81 2.28 -0.73
N ARG A 152 -0.09 2.22 -1.87
CA ARG A 152 1.37 2.06 -1.87
C ARG A 152 2.04 3.18 -1.08
N ALA A 153 1.61 4.42 -1.29
CA ALA A 153 2.11 5.58 -0.57
C ALA A 153 1.88 5.51 0.95
N VAL A 154 0.68 5.08 1.39
CA VAL A 154 0.37 4.87 2.81
C VAL A 154 1.35 3.87 3.43
N ILE A 155 1.48 2.69 2.82
CA ILE A 155 2.29 1.60 3.36
C ILE A 155 3.76 2.00 3.44
N TYR A 156 4.30 2.63 2.39
CA TYR A 156 5.69 3.07 2.39
C TYR A 156 5.95 4.20 3.38
N LEU A 157 5.02 5.16 3.51
CA LEU A 157 5.17 6.26 4.45
C LEU A 157 5.27 5.72 5.89
N ASP A 158 4.44 4.75 6.27
CA ASP A 158 4.48 4.12 7.58
C ASP A 158 5.70 3.20 7.77
N LEU A 159 6.13 2.50 6.72
CA LEU A 159 7.38 1.72 6.71
C LEU A 159 8.60 2.63 6.98
N VAL A 160 8.69 3.79 6.31
CA VAL A 160 9.80 4.74 6.51
C VAL A 160 9.75 5.36 7.91
N LYS A 161 8.56 5.63 8.48
CA LYS A 161 8.45 6.15 9.86
C LYS A 161 9.04 5.18 10.90
N ALA A 162 8.82 3.87 10.72
CA ALA A 162 9.27 2.89 11.69
C ALA A 162 10.72 2.41 11.48
N TRP A 163 11.19 2.29 10.24
CA TRP A 163 12.51 1.72 9.94
C TRP A 163 13.50 2.71 9.31
N GLY A 164 13.05 3.88 8.86
CA GLY A 164 13.88 4.85 8.18
C GLY A 164 14.24 4.41 6.75
N ASP A 165 15.51 4.14 6.52
CA ASP A 165 16.03 3.78 5.20
C ASP A 165 15.79 2.29 4.91
N VAL A 166 15.00 2.00 3.88
CA VAL A 166 14.52 0.65 3.55
C VAL A 166 14.68 0.35 2.04
N PRO A 167 14.64 -0.92 1.60
CA PRO A 167 14.61 -1.23 0.17
C PRO A 167 13.43 -0.57 -0.55
N ALA A 168 13.74 0.23 -1.57
CA ALA A 168 12.77 0.89 -2.45
C ALA A 168 12.37 -0.06 -3.59
N ARG A 169 11.08 -0.40 -3.68
CA ARG A 169 10.50 -1.37 -4.62
C ARG A 169 9.20 -0.78 -5.18
N PHE A 170 9.26 -0.30 -6.41
CA PHE A 170 8.11 0.31 -7.10
C PHE A 170 7.65 -0.48 -8.32
N GLU A 171 8.34 -1.58 -8.61
CA GLU A 171 8.01 -2.55 -9.64
C GLU A 171 7.81 -3.94 -9.00
N PRO A 172 7.06 -4.85 -9.65
CA PRO A 172 6.90 -6.23 -9.18
C PRO A 172 8.24 -6.96 -9.03
N ILE A 173 8.33 -7.82 -8.02
CA ILE A 173 9.56 -8.57 -7.75
C ILE A 173 9.84 -9.59 -8.86
N THR A 174 11.08 -9.58 -9.32
CA THR A 174 11.66 -10.55 -10.26
C THR A 174 12.80 -11.32 -9.59
N THR A 175 13.32 -12.34 -10.29
CA THR A 175 14.51 -13.09 -9.85
C THR A 175 15.75 -12.21 -9.69
N GLU A 176 15.89 -11.17 -10.53
CA GLU A 176 17.04 -10.26 -10.48
C GLU A 176 16.93 -9.26 -9.32
N THR A 177 15.70 -8.92 -8.91
CA THR A 177 15.42 -7.90 -7.90
C THR A 177 15.12 -8.48 -6.52
N LEU A 178 15.32 -9.79 -6.31
CA LEU A 178 15.01 -10.46 -5.05
C LEU A 178 15.75 -9.83 -3.86
N TYR A 179 17.02 -9.45 -4.05
CA TYR A 179 17.85 -8.84 -3.01
C TYR A 179 18.21 -7.40 -3.38
N LEU A 180 17.63 -6.44 -2.67
CA LEU A 180 17.95 -5.02 -2.82
C LEU A 180 18.52 -4.45 -1.52
N PRO A 181 19.56 -3.61 -1.61
CA PRO A 181 20.02 -2.84 -0.47
C PRO A 181 18.97 -1.80 -0.05
N ARG A 182 19.08 -1.30 1.18
CA ARG A 182 18.31 -0.12 1.60
C ARG A 182 18.65 1.08 0.72
N SER A 183 17.65 1.89 0.41
CA SER A 183 17.79 3.16 -0.29
C SER A 183 17.65 4.32 0.70
N ASP A 184 18.21 5.49 0.39
CA ASP A 184 17.90 6.70 1.16
C ASP A 184 16.39 6.94 1.08
N ARG A 185 15.75 7.21 2.22
CA ARG A 185 14.31 7.48 2.27
C ARG A 185 13.87 8.65 1.40
N ASP A 186 14.77 9.54 1.02
CA ASP A 186 14.50 10.65 0.11
C ASP A 186 14.07 10.15 -1.28
N VAL A 187 14.66 9.03 -1.74
CA VAL A 187 14.23 8.36 -2.98
C VAL A 187 12.79 7.87 -2.86
N ILE A 188 12.45 7.31 -1.69
CA ILE A 188 11.10 6.82 -1.41
C ILE A 188 10.14 8.00 -1.37
N TYR A 189 10.40 9.04 -0.58
CA TYR A 189 9.53 10.22 -0.48
C TYR A 189 9.21 10.84 -1.83
N LYS A 190 10.21 10.98 -2.71
CA LYS A 190 9.99 11.50 -4.06
C LYS A 190 9.04 10.62 -4.88
N GLN A 191 9.20 9.30 -4.81
CA GLN A 191 8.28 8.40 -5.48
C GLN A 191 6.86 8.47 -4.87
N LEU A 192 6.73 8.57 -3.55
CA LEU A 192 5.41 8.69 -2.91
C LEU A 192 4.72 9.99 -3.34
N LEU A 193 5.46 11.10 -3.42
CA LEU A 193 4.92 12.38 -3.89
C LEU A 193 4.48 12.29 -5.36
N ALA A 194 5.26 11.62 -6.22
CA ALA A 194 4.89 11.38 -7.61
C ALA A 194 3.66 10.47 -7.75
N ASP A 195 3.61 9.37 -6.99
CA ASP A 195 2.45 8.46 -6.96
C ASP A 195 1.17 9.20 -6.55
N LEU A 196 1.27 10.09 -5.55
CA LEU A 196 0.13 10.85 -5.06
C LEU A 196 -0.28 11.98 -6.03
N ASP A 197 0.67 12.53 -6.79
CA ASP A 197 0.43 13.56 -7.81
C ASP A 197 -0.32 12.97 -9.01
N GLU A 198 0.05 11.77 -9.44
CA GLU A 198 -0.72 11.02 -10.43
C GLU A 198 -2.09 10.61 -9.85
N ALA A 199 -2.13 10.09 -8.62
CA ALA A 199 -3.37 9.61 -8.02
C ALA A 199 -4.43 10.72 -7.87
N GLU A 200 -4.05 11.96 -7.56
CA GLU A 200 -5.01 13.05 -7.38
C GLU A 200 -5.74 13.43 -8.68
N GLU A 201 -5.16 13.17 -9.84
CA GLU A 201 -5.80 13.38 -11.14
C GLU A 201 -6.79 12.26 -11.47
N LEU A 202 -6.58 11.06 -10.91
CA LEU A 202 -7.34 9.85 -11.25
C LEU A 202 -8.54 9.57 -10.33
N VAL A 203 -8.48 9.97 -9.06
CA VAL A 203 -9.54 9.67 -8.09
C VAL A 203 -10.60 10.77 -8.00
N ALA A 204 -11.83 10.42 -7.66
CA ALA A 204 -12.91 11.38 -7.45
C ALA A 204 -12.90 11.99 -6.04
N TRP A 205 -13.51 13.16 -5.88
CA TRP A 205 -13.74 13.78 -4.58
C TRP A 205 -14.74 12.98 -3.73
N PRO A 206 -14.76 13.19 -2.39
CA PRO A 206 -15.76 12.58 -1.52
C PRO A 206 -17.20 12.81 -2.02
N ASN A 207 -18.00 11.76 -2.05
CA ASN A 207 -19.40 11.74 -2.51
C ASN A 207 -19.60 12.11 -4.00
N GLU A 208 -18.55 12.23 -4.81
CA GLU A 208 -18.68 12.49 -6.25
C GLU A 208 -19.10 11.21 -7.01
N THR A 209 -18.68 10.04 -6.54
CA THR A 209 -19.01 8.74 -7.13
C THR A 209 -19.48 7.75 -6.06
N ALA A 210 -20.08 6.63 -6.50
CA ALA A 210 -20.51 5.57 -5.60
C ALA A 210 -19.35 4.87 -4.87
N ILE A 211 -18.13 4.87 -5.40
CA ILE A 211 -16.94 4.40 -4.66
C ILE A 211 -16.62 5.36 -3.52
N THR A 212 -16.60 6.65 -3.83
CA THR A 212 -16.06 7.70 -2.95
C THR A 212 -17.11 8.21 -1.95
N SER A 213 -18.27 7.55 -1.85
CA SER A 213 -19.24 7.77 -0.79
C SER A 213 -18.87 7.07 0.52
N SER A 214 -17.87 6.19 0.50
CA SER A 214 -17.33 5.52 1.69
C SER A 214 -15.92 6.03 2.04
N THR A 215 -15.64 6.21 3.33
CA THR A 215 -14.29 6.49 3.85
C THR A 215 -13.37 5.28 3.76
N GLU A 216 -13.90 4.07 3.49
CA GLU A 216 -13.11 2.86 3.27
C GLU A 216 -12.46 2.80 1.88
N ARG A 217 -12.74 3.78 1.03
CA ARG A 217 -12.20 3.90 -0.32
C ARG A 217 -11.39 5.18 -0.45
N VAL A 218 -10.32 5.12 -1.25
CA VAL A 218 -9.49 6.29 -1.50
C VAL A 218 -10.29 7.32 -2.29
N ASN A 219 -10.29 8.56 -1.79
CA ASN A 219 -10.88 9.73 -2.44
C ASN A 219 -9.86 10.88 -2.53
N LYS A 220 -10.13 11.87 -3.38
CA LYS A 220 -9.18 12.95 -3.68
C LYS A 220 -8.78 13.78 -2.45
N ALA A 221 -9.70 13.99 -1.50
CA ALA A 221 -9.40 14.71 -0.27
C ALA A 221 -8.35 13.94 0.58
N PHE A 222 -8.48 12.62 0.66
CA PHE A 222 -7.47 11.78 1.31
C PHE A 222 -6.13 11.81 0.58
N VAL A 223 -6.10 11.68 -0.74
CA VAL A 223 -4.86 11.74 -1.54
C VAL A 223 -4.10 13.04 -1.28
N LYS A 224 -4.78 14.18 -1.37
CA LYS A 224 -4.20 15.51 -1.14
C LYS A 224 -3.73 15.68 0.32
N GLY A 225 -4.50 15.19 1.29
CA GLY A 225 -4.10 15.21 2.70
C GLY A 225 -2.86 14.34 2.98
N LEU A 226 -2.81 13.15 2.38
CA LEU A 226 -1.66 12.25 2.49
C LEU A 226 -0.42 12.84 1.80
N MET A 227 -0.60 13.51 0.66
CA MET A 227 0.49 14.21 -0.03
C MET A 227 1.05 15.34 0.82
N ALA A 228 0.17 16.18 1.39
CA ALA A 228 0.59 17.25 2.29
C ALA A 228 1.37 16.70 3.50
N ARG A 229 0.87 15.62 4.12
CA ARG A 229 1.56 14.94 5.22
C ARG A 229 2.91 14.38 4.79
N THR A 230 2.98 13.73 3.63
CA THR A 230 4.22 13.18 3.07
C THR A 230 5.25 14.27 2.81
N ALA A 231 4.83 15.41 2.26
CA ALA A 231 5.70 16.57 2.06
C ALA A 231 6.27 17.10 3.38
N LEU A 232 5.44 17.22 4.43
CA LEU A 232 5.92 17.62 5.76
C LEU A 232 6.96 16.66 6.35
N TYR A 233 6.79 15.34 6.16
CA TYR A 233 7.79 14.35 6.55
C TYR A 233 9.09 14.49 5.73
N ALA A 234 8.98 14.65 4.42
CA ALA A 234 10.12 14.74 3.51
C ALA A 234 10.99 15.99 3.78
N GLY A 235 10.35 17.15 4.03
CA GLY A 235 11.04 18.40 4.38
C GLY A 235 11.41 18.51 5.86
N GLY A 236 10.90 17.62 6.70
CA GLY A 236 11.08 17.62 8.14
C GLY A 236 12.44 17.11 8.63
N PHE A 237 12.68 17.24 9.94
CA PHE A 237 13.81 16.57 10.58
C PHE A 237 13.52 15.07 10.72
N SER A 238 14.57 14.26 10.54
CA SER A 238 14.49 12.83 10.81
C SER A 238 15.81 12.29 11.33
N GLN A 239 15.74 11.18 12.08
CA GLN A 239 16.92 10.42 12.48
C GLN A 239 17.49 9.70 11.26
N ARG A 240 18.75 10.01 10.94
CA ARG A 240 19.53 9.36 9.87
C ARG A 240 20.78 8.70 10.45
N ALA A 241 21.50 7.95 9.63
CA ALA A 241 22.71 7.25 10.06
C ALA A 241 23.82 8.20 10.56
N ASP A 242 23.82 9.44 10.06
CA ASP A 242 24.78 10.50 10.39
C ASP A 242 24.26 11.52 11.43
N GLY A 243 23.06 11.30 11.97
CA GLY A 243 22.46 12.14 13.01
C GLY A 243 21.07 12.66 12.65
N VAL A 244 20.54 13.55 13.49
CA VAL A 244 19.25 14.21 13.26
C VAL A 244 19.45 15.38 12.33
N ARG A 245 18.90 15.30 11.12
CA ARG A 245 18.95 16.38 10.13
C ARG A 245 17.76 16.32 9.17
N ARG A 246 17.63 17.36 8.35
CA ARG A 246 16.72 17.37 7.20
C ARG A 246 17.34 16.65 6.00
N SER A 247 16.55 16.45 4.96
CA SER A 247 17.07 16.01 3.65
C SER A 247 18.11 17.00 3.11
N ASN A 248 19.09 16.47 2.39
CA ASN A 248 20.04 17.27 1.60
C ASN A 248 19.61 17.37 0.13
N ASP A 249 18.52 16.72 -0.25
CA ASP A 249 17.97 16.76 -1.60
C ASP A 249 17.26 18.12 -1.82
N PRO A 250 17.66 18.92 -2.82
CA PRO A 250 17.06 20.22 -3.08
C PRO A 250 15.59 20.15 -3.54
N GLU A 251 15.10 18.99 -3.97
CA GLU A 251 13.68 18.77 -4.29
C GLU A 251 12.85 18.66 -3.01
N LEU A 252 13.42 18.13 -1.93
CA LEU A 252 12.77 17.95 -0.63
C LEU A 252 13.07 19.08 0.37
N SER A 253 13.51 20.25 -0.13
CA SER A 253 13.75 21.42 0.72
C SER A 253 12.47 21.87 1.46
N VAL A 254 12.64 22.44 2.64
CA VAL A 254 11.53 22.94 3.49
C VAL A 254 10.60 23.86 2.70
N ASP A 255 11.15 24.83 1.97
CA ASP A 255 10.36 25.81 1.23
C ASP A 255 9.44 25.15 0.20
N LYS A 256 9.95 24.17 -0.55
CA LYS A 256 9.16 23.43 -1.54
C LYS A 256 8.11 22.54 -0.87
N MET A 257 8.52 21.76 0.12
CA MET A 257 7.63 20.79 0.76
C MET A 257 6.51 21.47 1.55
N TYR A 258 6.79 22.59 2.20
CA TYR A 258 5.77 23.31 2.99
C TYR A 258 4.86 24.12 2.08
N ALA A 259 5.36 24.62 0.95
CA ALA A 259 4.51 25.20 -0.09
C ALA A 259 3.54 24.16 -0.66
N LEU A 260 4.02 22.97 -1.01
CA LEU A 260 3.18 21.87 -1.49
C LEU A 260 2.14 21.45 -0.45
N ALA A 261 2.55 21.26 0.80
CA ALA A 261 1.61 20.90 1.88
C ALA A 261 0.53 21.97 2.06
N LYS A 262 0.91 23.25 2.04
CA LYS A 262 -0.05 24.36 2.13
C LYS A 262 -1.01 24.38 0.94
N GLU A 263 -0.50 24.22 -0.27
CA GLU A 263 -1.31 24.20 -1.50
C GLU A 263 -2.38 23.11 -1.44
N LYS A 264 -1.98 21.85 -1.24
CA LYS A 264 -2.90 20.71 -1.23
C LYS A 264 -3.92 20.77 -0.09
N THR A 265 -3.54 21.29 1.08
CA THR A 265 -4.49 21.50 2.18
C THR A 265 -5.49 22.63 1.88
N ILE A 266 -5.05 23.73 1.25
CA ILE A 266 -5.95 24.81 0.81
C ILE A 266 -6.94 24.31 -0.23
N GLU A 267 -6.51 23.49 -1.18
CA GLU A 267 -7.41 22.90 -2.19
C GLU A 267 -8.52 22.08 -1.54
N VAL A 268 -8.20 21.23 -0.55
CA VAL A 268 -9.23 20.45 0.17
C VAL A 268 -10.19 21.38 0.94
N ILE A 269 -9.67 22.41 1.60
CA ILE A 269 -10.50 23.39 2.31
C ILE A 269 -11.44 24.13 1.35
N GLN A 270 -10.94 24.56 0.20
CA GLN A 270 -11.69 25.32 -0.80
C GLN A 270 -12.72 24.47 -1.54
N GLN A 271 -12.44 23.19 -1.76
CA GLN A 271 -13.37 22.27 -2.38
C GLN A 271 -14.66 22.11 -1.56
N GLY A 272 -14.56 22.15 -0.22
CA GLY A 272 -15.72 22.14 0.66
C GLY A 272 -16.50 20.81 0.70
N THR A 273 -15.91 19.71 0.23
CA THR A 273 -16.52 18.37 0.25
C THR A 273 -16.52 17.71 1.63
N ASN A 274 -15.71 18.23 2.56
CA ASN A 274 -15.57 17.70 3.92
C ASN A 274 -16.01 18.74 4.95
N THR A 275 -16.71 18.28 5.99
CA THR A 275 -17.18 19.13 7.08
C THR A 275 -16.72 18.60 8.44
N LEU A 276 -16.38 19.52 9.35
CA LEU A 276 -15.99 19.15 10.71
C LEU A 276 -17.22 19.06 11.60
N GLY A 277 -17.33 17.96 12.34
CA GLY A 277 -18.33 17.79 13.39
C GLY A 277 -17.87 18.38 14.72
N SER A 278 -18.68 18.20 15.77
CA SER A 278 -18.17 18.38 17.13
C SER A 278 -17.20 17.25 17.49
N PHE A 279 -16.23 17.52 18.37
CA PHE A 279 -15.27 16.52 18.84
C PHE A 279 -15.97 15.22 19.26
N GLU A 280 -16.95 15.29 20.18
CA GLU A 280 -17.70 14.12 20.66
C GLU A 280 -18.40 13.35 19.52
N GLN A 281 -19.01 14.08 18.58
CA GLN A 281 -19.72 13.47 17.46
C GLN A 281 -18.77 12.65 16.58
N ASN A 282 -17.56 13.13 16.34
CA ASN A 282 -16.59 12.40 15.53
C ASN A 282 -16.23 11.06 16.16
N PHE A 283 -16.00 11.02 17.49
CA PHE A 283 -15.73 9.75 18.19
C PHE A 283 -16.94 8.83 18.21
N ARG A 284 -18.15 9.36 18.37
CA ARG A 284 -19.38 8.54 18.30
C ARG A 284 -19.52 7.88 16.94
N LEU A 285 -19.40 8.65 15.86
CA LEU A 285 -19.48 8.13 14.49
C LEU A 285 -18.43 7.05 14.22
N LEU A 286 -17.21 7.25 14.72
CA LEU A 286 -16.14 6.25 14.63
C LEU A 286 -16.52 4.95 15.35
N CYS A 287 -17.06 5.03 16.58
CA CYS A 287 -17.49 3.86 17.34
C CYS A 287 -18.76 3.19 16.78
N GLU A 288 -19.54 3.90 15.98
CA GLU A 288 -20.71 3.39 15.27
C GLU A 288 -20.35 2.75 13.91
N ASP A 289 -19.06 2.65 13.58
CA ASP A 289 -18.58 2.20 12.27
C ASP A 289 -19.18 3.01 11.09
N ASN A 290 -19.43 4.32 11.29
CA ASN A 290 -19.99 5.19 10.26
C ASN A 290 -18.94 5.55 9.21
N VAL A 291 -19.00 4.89 8.05
CA VAL A 291 -18.06 5.10 6.94
C VAL A 291 -18.52 6.12 5.91
N SER A 292 -19.47 7.00 6.25
CA SER A 292 -19.97 7.98 5.28
C SER A 292 -18.89 9.04 4.97
N ALA A 293 -18.55 9.20 3.70
CA ALA A 293 -17.58 10.20 3.27
C ALA A 293 -18.11 11.65 3.41
N GLY A 294 -17.20 12.63 3.37
CA GLY A 294 -17.54 14.06 3.42
C GLY A 294 -17.66 14.66 4.83
N LYS A 295 -17.20 13.93 5.85
CA LYS A 295 -17.04 14.41 7.22
C LYS A 295 -15.54 14.61 7.53
N GLU A 296 -15.18 14.62 8.80
CA GLU A 296 -13.80 14.78 9.27
C GLU A 296 -12.87 13.63 8.84
N SER A 297 -13.38 12.40 8.82
CA SER A 297 -12.65 11.24 8.36
C SER A 297 -12.49 11.29 6.84
N LEU A 298 -11.23 11.27 6.36
CA LEU A 298 -10.91 11.29 4.93
C LEU A 298 -10.74 9.89 4.37
N TRP A 299 -10.13 9.01 5.16
CA TRP A 299 -10.00 7.59 4.83
C TRP A 299 -9.88 6.74 6.08
N GLU A 300 -10.41 5.54 6.05
CA GLU A 300 -10.36 4.58 7.15
C GLU A 300 -9.86 3.24 6.67
N ILE A 301 -9.01 2.60 7.46
CA ILE A 301 -8.61 1.22 7.20
C ILE A 301 -9.87 0.34 7.31
N PRO A 302 -10.23 -0.42 6.25
CA PRO A 302 -11.47 -1.20 6.20
C PRO A 302 -11.34 -2.51 7.00
N PHE A 303 -11.20 -2.41 8.31
CA PHE A 303 -11.26 -3.56 9.19
C PHE A 303 -12.68 -4.15 9.22
N SER A 304 -12.78 -5.48 9.35
CA SER A 304 -14.07 -6.15 9.53
C SER A 304 -14.82 -5.62 10.76
N ALA A 305 -16.15 -5.58 10.72
CA ALA A 305 -16.98 -5.10 11.83
C ALA A 305 -16.58 -5.64 13.22
N GLY A 306 -16.66 -4.79 14.24
CA GLY A 306 -16.34 -5.14 15.64
C GLY A 306 -14.84 -5.28 15.93
N ARG A 307 -13.99 -5.00 14.94
CA ARG A 307 -12.53 -4.96 15.12
C ARG A 307 -12.05 -3.55 15.51
N GLY A 308 -12.87 -2.52 15.38
CA GLY A 308 -12.46 -1.13 15.60
C GLY A 308 -11.84 -0.52 14.34
N ARG A 309 -11.71 0.81 14.33
CA ARG A 309 -11.39 1.61 13.15
C ARG A 309 -10.14 2.45 13.38
N VAL A 310 -9.41 2.71 12.30
CA VAL A 310 -8.25 3.60 12.28
C VAL A 310 -8.45 4.54 11.12
N LEU A 311 -8.52 5.82 11.43
CA LEU A 311 -8.90 6.85 10.47
C LEU A 311 -7.75 7.82 10.21
N PHE A 312 -7.75 8.37 9.01
CA PHE A 312 -6.91 9.45 8.57
C PHE A 312 -7.77 10.71 8.47
N THR A 313 -7.46 11.69 9.32
CA THR A 313 -7.91 13.09 9.18
C THR A 313 -6.81 13.90 8.52
N LEU A 314 -7.11 15.15 8.12
CA LEU A 314 -6.11 16.16 7.74
C LEU A 314 -5.33 16.62 8.97
#